data_AF-T1CLI8-F1
#
_entry.id   AF-T1CLI8-F1
#
_cell.length_a   1.000
_cell.length_b   1.000
_cell.length_c   1.000
_cell.angle_alpha   90.00
_cell.angle_beta   90.00
_cell.angle_gamma   90.00
#
_symmetry.space_group_name_H-M   'P 1'
#
loop_
_entity.id
_entity.type
_entity.pdbx_description
1 polymer ?
#
loop_
_entity_poly.entity_id
_entity_poly.type
_entity_poly.pdbx_seq_one_letter_code
_entity_poly.pdbx_strand_id
1 'polypeptide(L)'
;IYPLDFVGPKASGLWNALADVVRFWARRGVRIFRVDNPHTKPFAFWEWLLRQIHTEFPGTIFLAEAFTRPGTMYHLAKIGFDESYTYFTWRTTPEELTEYFTELTGPPIRDFFRPMLFTNTPDILSPILVRLGRPAFMARAFLAATLSPLWGLYSGFEDLEGEAVPGTEEYADSEKYRVVPRGGPAPPENIRNFIQRLNELRREHPSLQHPYHLRFLPVEGPGLLAYERWSSDGEDRLVAVVNPVPDRVREGMVRLSEDFPSGGAPFPVEDRLTGEVWTWQGARNYVRLDPSERVAHLFRIRAPGHRSPP
;
A
#
# COMPACT_ATOMS: atom_id res chain seq x y z
N ILE A 1 13.62 25.63 -9.73
CA ILE A 1 12.19 25.59 -10.15
C ILE A 1 11.50 26.79 -9.51
N TYR A 2 10.69 27.56 -10.26
CA TYR A 2 9.94 28.70 -9.71
C TYR A 2 8.45 28.34 -9.56
N PRO A 3 7.78 28.76 -8.46
CA PRO A 3 6.35 28.56 -8.31
C PRO A 3 5.56 29.41 -9.31
N LEU A 4 4.40 28.92 -9.73
CA LEU A 4 3.49 29.64 -10.61
C LEU A 4 2.50 30.48 -9.78
N ASP A 5 2.13 31.65 -10.30
CA ASP A 5 1.11 32.52 -9.70
C ASP A 5 -0.29 32.14 -10.21
N PHE A 6 -1.07 31.48 -9.36
CA PHE A 6 -2.42 31.00 -9.67
C PHE A 6 -3.54 32.02 -9.41
N VAL A 7 -3.21 33.19 -8.84
CA VAL A 7 -4.22 34.17 -8.38
C VAL A 7 -4.00 35.58 -8.94
N GLY A 8 -2.86 35.83 -9.59
CA GLY A 8 -2.57 37.11 -10.22
C GLY A 8 -3.40 37.41 -11.49
N PRO A 9 -3.13 38.54 -12.16
CA PRO A 9 -3.94 39.03 -13.29
C PRO A 9 -4.03 38.08 -14.49
N LYS A 10 -3.10 37.12 -14.59
CA LYS A 10 -3.05 36.11 -15.67
C LYS A 10 -3.56 34.72 -15.25
N ALA A 11 -4.17 34.59 -14.06
CA ALA A 11 -4.63 33.32 -13.50
C ALA A 11 -5.49 32.52 -14.47
N SER A 12 -6.51 33.13 -15.08
CA SER A 12 -7.40 32.45 -16.02
C SER A 12 -6.65 31.89 -17.24
N GLY A 13 -5.65 32.63 -17.75
CA GLY A 13 -4.81 32.15 -18.85
C GLY A 13 -3.95 30.97 -18.42
N LEU A 14 -3.39 31.02 -17.22
CA LEU A 14 -2.60 29.92 -16.65
C LEU A 14 -3.45 28.65 -16.45
N TRP A 15 -4.64 28.78 -15.85
CA TRP A 15 -5.51 27.63 -15.58
C TRP A 15 -5.90 26.90 -16.88
N ASN A 16 -6.29 27.67 -17.91
CA ASN A 16 -6.60 27.12 -19.23
C ASN A 16 -5.38 26.45 -19.89
N ALA A 17 -4.21 27.08 -19.82
CA ALA A 17 -2.99 26.51 -20.38
C ALA A 17 -2.61 25.17 -19.70
N LEU A 18 -2.73 25.09 -18.37
CA LEU A 18 -2.49 23.84 -17.63
C LEU A 18 -3.51 22.76 -17.99
N ALA A 19 -4.79 23.13 -18.13
CA ALA A 19 -5.82 22.20 -18.58
C ALA A 19 -5.52 21.68 -20.00
N ASP A 20 -5.08 22.54 -20.92
CA ASP A 20 -4.73 22.14 -22.27
C ASP A 20 -3.54 21.17 -22.33
N VAL A 21 -2.58 21.29 -21.42
CA VAL A 21 -1.49 20.30 -21.25
C VAL A 21 -2.07 18.94 -20.84
N VAL A 22 -3.00 18.90 -19.90
CA VAL A 22 -3.66 17.64 -19.50
C VAL A 22 -4.47 17.06 -20.67
N ARG A 23 -5.27 17.89 -21.35
CA ARG A 23 -6.04 17.48 -22.56
C ARG A 23 -5.14 16.94 -23.65
N PHE A 24 -3.97 17.55 -23.87
CA PHE A 24 -3.01 17.12 -24.88
C PHE A 24 -2.58 15.65 -24.67
N TRP A 25 -2.27 15.28 -23.43
CA TRP A 25 -1.90 13.91 -23.07
C TRP A 25 -3.10 12.97 -23.03
N ALA A 26 -4.26 13.44 -22.57
CA ALA A 26 -5.49 12.68 -22.58
C ALA A 26 -5.91 12.29 -24.01
N ARG A 27 -5.82 13.20 -24.99
CA ARG A 27 -6.07 12.87 -26.41
C ARG A 27 -5.10 11.82 -26.98
N ARG A 28 -3.96 11.60 -26.33
CA ARG A 28 -2.94 10.58 -26.71
C ARG A 28 -3.06 9.28 -25.94
N GLY A 29 -4.14 9.10 -25.17
CA GLY A 29 -4.41 7.85 -24.45
C GLY A 29 -3.86 7.81 -23.02
N VAL A 30 -3.18 8.85 -22.54
CA VAL A 30 -2.83 8.94 -21.11
C VAL A 30 -4.12 9.10 -20.30
N ARG A 31 -4.35 8.24 -19.32
CA ARG A 31 -5.54 8.28 -18.46
C ARG A 31 -5.23 8.50 -17.00
N ILE A 32 -4.01 8.25 -16.56
CA ILE A 32 -3.61 8.36 -15.16
C ILE A 32 -2.57 9.48 -15.03
N PHE A 33 -2.82 10.41 -14.12
CA PHE A 33 -1.97 11.56 -13.85
C PHE A 33 -1.56 11.56 -12.37
N ARG A 34 -0.28 11.27 -12.09
CA ARG A 34 0.32 11.52 -10.76
C ARG A 34 0.65 12.99 -10.66
N VAL A 35 -0.05 13.70 -9.79
CA VAL A 35 0.07 15.16 -9.63
C VAL A 35 1.02 15.47 -8.48
N ASP A 36 2.08 16.21 -8.80
CA ASP A 36 3.12 16.62 -7.87
C ASP A 36 2.66 17.72 -6.91
N ASN A 37 2.79 17.46 -5.61
CA ASN A 37 2.55 18.44 -4.54
C ASN A 37 1.30 19.31 -4.75
N PRO A 38 0.09 18.74 -4.95
CA PRO A 38 -1.10 19.54 -5.28
C PRO A 38 -1.50 20.47 -4.13
N HIS A 39 -1.11 20.15 -2.90
CA HIS A 39 -1.36 20.96 -1.71
C HIS A 39 -0.65 22.33 -1.72
N THR A 40 0.28 22.58 -2.65
CA THR A 40 0.94 23.90 -2.79
C THR A 40 0.27 24.78 -3.85
N LYS A 41 -0.86 24.34 -4.41
CA LYS A 41 -1.63 25.06 -5.44
C LYS A 41 -3.08 25.24 -4.92
N PRO A 42 -3.82 26.27 -5.39
CA PRO A 42 -5.16 26.54 -4.86
C PRO A 42 -6.14 25.37 -5.07
N PHE A 43 -6.94 25.04 -4.06
CA PHE A 43 -7.97 24.01 -4.19
C PHE A 43 -9.00 24.31 -5.28
N ALA A 44 -9.37 25.59 -5.43
CA ALA A 44 -10.30 26.03 -6.47
C ALA A 44 -9.79 25.70 -7.89
N PHE A 45 -8.46 25.76 -8.11
CA PHE A 45 -7.87 25.36 -9.39
C PHE A 45 -8.06 23.87 -9.62
N TRP A 46 -7.75 23.03 -8.62
CA TRP A 46 -7.90 21.58 -8.76
C TRP A 46 -9.34 21.17 -8.96
N GLU A 47 -10.27 21.70 -8.17
CA GLU A 47 -11.70 21.41 -8.30
C GLU A 47 -12.22 21.76 -9.70
N TRP A 48 -11.80 22.92 -10.24
CA TRP A 48 -12.13 23.31 -11.61
C TRP A 48 -11.50 22.37 -12.65
N LEU A 49 -10.19 22.11 -12.56
CA LEU A 49 -9.45 21.31 -13.53
C LEU A 49 -9.99 19.88 -13.59
N LEU A 50 -10.13 19.23 -12.43
CA LEU A 50 -10.58 17.83 -12.32
C LEU A 50 -11.98 17.68 -12.92
N ARG A 51 -12.91 18.58 -12.58
CA ARG A 51 -14.27 18.58 -13.14
C ARG A 51 -14.27 18.69 -14.66
N GLN A 52 -13.47 19.59 -15.22
CA GLN A 52 -13.37 19.75 -16.68
C GLN A 52 -12.82 18.48 -17.34
N ILE A 53 -11.70 17.95 -16.83
CA ILE A 53 -11.03 16.80 -17.44
C ILE A 53 -11.86 15.52 -17.29
N HIS A 54 -12.48 15.26 -16.14
CA HIS A 54 -13.36 14.10 -15.97
C HIS A 54 -14.59 14.17 -16.88
N THR A 55 -15.11 15.37 -17.18
CA THR A 55 -16.23 15.56 -18.11
C THR A 55 -15.81 15.29 -19.56
N GLU A 56 -14.65 15.82 -19.98
CA GLU A 56 -14.17 15.67 -21.36
C GLU A 56 -13.55 14.29 -21.64
N PHE A 57 -12.92 13.68 -20.63
CA PHE A 57 -12.20 12.42 -20.68
C PHE A 57 -12.62 11.53 -19.51
N PRO A 58 -13.84 10.95 -19.56
CA PRO A 58 -14.32 10.05 -18.51
C PRO A 58 -13.39 8.86 -18.33
N GLY A 59 -13.18 8.44 -17.08
CA GLY A 59 -12.25 7.37 -16.71
C GLY A 59 -10.79 7.81 -16.56
N THR A 60 -10.51 9.12 -16.58
CA THR A 60 -9.22 9.64 -16.12
C THR A 60 -9.09 9.52 -14.59
N ILE A 61 -7.88 9.23 -14.11
CA ILE A 61 -7.54 9.04 -12.69
C ILE A 61 -6.46 10.04 -12.31
N PHE A 62 -6.66 10.76 -11.22
CA PHE A 62 -5.69 11.70 -10.65
C PHE A 62 -5.22 11.22 -9.28
N LEU A 63 -3.92 10.96 -9.17
CA LEU A 63 -3.25 10.60 -7.92
C LEU A 63 -2.62 11.84 -7.29
N ALA A 64 -3.08 12.22 -6.10
CA ALA A 64 -2.52 13.34 -5.33
C ALA A 64 -1.27 12.92 -4.55
N GLU A 65 -0.10 13.42 -4.93
CA GLU A 65 1.11 13.30 -4.11
C GLU A 65 1.19 14.45 -3.09
N ALA A 66 0.47 14.29 -1.97
CA ALA A 66 0.37 15.33 -0.95
C ALA A 66 0.80 14.82 0.43
N PHE A 67 2.09 14.97 0.76
CA PHE A 67 2.60 14.75 2.11
C PHE A 67 2.47 16.03 2.95
N THR A 68 1.25 16.30 3.39
CA THR A 68 0.89 17.50 4.19
C THR A 68 -0.06 17.10 5.31
N ARG A 69 -0.60 18.02 6.10
CA ARG A 69 -1.53 17.70 7.20
C ARG A 69 -2.79 16.94 6.72
N PRO A 70 -3.38 16.05 7.55
CA PRO A 70 -4.49 15.18 7.14
C PRO A 70 -5.68 15.94 6.55
N GLY A 71 -6.08 17.05 7.17
CA GLY A 71 -7.20 17.87 6.70
C GLY A 71 -7.04 18.36 5.26
N THR A 72 -5.81 18.71 4.84
CA THR A 72 -5.52 19.11 3.46
C THR A 72 -5.55 17.92 2.51
N MET A 73 -4.97 16.78 2.90
CA MET A 73 -5.01 15.55 2.09
C MET A 73 -6.45 15.11 1.83
N TYR A 74 -7.27 15.07 2.88
CA TYR A 74 -8.68 14.70 2.79
C TYR A 74 -9.50 15.71 2.00
N HIS A 75 -9.19 17.00 2.08
CA HIS A 75 -9.85 18.00 1.25
C HIS A 75 -9.55 17.80 -0.24
N LEU A 76 -8.29 17.51 -0.62
CA LEU A 76 -7.92 17.20 -2.00
C LEU A 76 -8.70 16.00 -2.56
N ALA A 77 -8.84 14.93 -1.78
CA ALA A 77 -9.66 13.78 -2.17
C ALA A 77 -11.14 14.18 -2.35
N LYS A 78 -11.71 14.96 -1.42
CA LYS A 78 -13.11 15.41 -1.48
C LYS A 78 -13.42 16.29 -2.70
N ILE A 79 -12.48 17.11 -3.17
CA ILE A 79 -12.69 17.97 -4.33
C ILE A 79 -12.48 17.26 -5.68
N GLY A 80 -12.12 15.98 -5.67
CA GLY A 80 -12.16 15.13 -6.87
C GLY A 80 -10.87 14.39 -7.21
N PHE A 81 -9.82 14.42 -6.38
CA PHE A 81 -8.69 13.50 -6.60
C PHE A 81 -9.13 12.06 -6.37
N ASP A 82 -8.87 11.18 -7.33
CA ASP A 82 -9.33 9.80 -7.33
C ASP A 82 -8.56 8.95 -6.31
N GLU A 83 -7.26 9.18 -6.21
CA GLU A 83 -6.31 8.46 -5.36
C GLU A 83 -5.42 9.43 -4.59
N SER A 84 -4.83 8.98 -3.48
CA SER A 84 -3.95 9.80 -2.65
C SER A 84 -2.76 9.00 -2.12
N TYR A 85 -1.59 9.62 -2.14
CA TYR A 85 -0.46 9.18 -1.32
C TYR A 85 -0.83 9.23 0.17
N THR A 86 -0.08 8.50 0.98
CA THR A 86 -0.38 8.27 2.41
C THR A 86 0.87 8.41 3.26
N TYR A 87 0.71 8.39 4.59
CA TYR A 87 1.84 8.35 5.51
C TYR A 87 2.44 6.95 5.72
N PHE A 88 2.12 6.00 4.85
CA PHE A 88 2.50 4.60 5.01
C PHE A 88 3.98 4.41 5.33
N THR A 89 4.89 5.09 4.62
CA THR A 89 6.35 5.01 4.79
C THR A 89 6.83 5.38 6.21
N TRP A 90 6.06 6.18 6.94
CA TRP A 90 6.31 6.59 8.32
C TRP A 90 5.38 5.91 9.35
N ARG A 91 4.70 4.82 8.96
CA ARG A 91 3.97 3.93 9.88
C ARG A 91 4.65 2.58 9.86
N THR A 92 5.35 2.25 10.92
CA THR A 92 6.29 1.12 10.98
C THR A 92 5.94 0.11 12.06
N THR A 93 5.41 0.54 13.21
CA THR A 93 5.05 -0.40 14.28
C THR A 93 3.65 -1.00 14.05
N PRO A 94 3.32 -2.15 14.69
CA PRO A 94 1.97 -2.69 14.66
C PRO A 94 0.90 -1.68 15.08
N GLU A 95 1.18 -0.86 16.10
CA GLU A 95 0.26 0.14 16.64
C GLU A 95 0.03 1.28 15.65
N GLU A 96 1.11 1.84 15.09
CA GLU A 96 1.06 2.90 14.08
C GLU A 96 0.27 2.47 12.84
N LEU A 97 0.51 1.23 12.38
CA LEU A 97 -0.21 0.66 11.24
C LEU A 97 -1.68 0.41 11.57
N THR A 98 -1.98 -0.14 12.75
CA THR A 98 -3.35 -0.41 13.19
C THR A 98 -4.15 0.88 13.30
N GLU A 99 -3.61 1.89 13.99
CA GLU A 99 -4.25 3.20 14.15
C GLU A 99 -4.52 3.84 12.78
N TYR A 100 -3.49 3.92 11.94
CA TYR A 100 -3.60 4.62 10.67
C TYR A 100 -4.57 3.95 9.70
N PHE A 101 -4.52 2.62 9.57
CA PHE A 101 -5.44 1.92 8.67
C PHE A 101 -6.84 1.79 9.25
N THR A 102 -7.02 1.85 10.58
CA THR A 102 -8.36 1.98 11.18
C THR A 102 -8.98 3.33 10.83
N GLU A 103 -8.20 4.42 10.83
CA GLU A 103 -8.67 5.73 10.37
C GLU A 103 -9.05 5.70 8.88
N LEU A 104 -8.13 5.24 8.01
CA LEU A 104 -8.33 5.26 6.56
C LEU A 104 -9.49 4.38 6.09
N THR A 105 -9.73 3.25 6.77
CA THR A 105 -10.80 2.32 6.40
C THR A 105 -12.13 2.60 7.13
N GLY A 106 -12.13 3.54 8.09
CA GLY A 106 -13.31 3.99 8.81
C GLY A 106 -14.06 5.14 8.12
N PRO A 107 -15.38 5.28 8.38
CA PRO A 107 -16.11 6.49 7.98
C PRO A 107 -15.67 7.70 8.82
N PRO A 108 -15.64 8.92 8.23
CA PRO A 108 -16.07 9.23 6.86
C PRO A 108 -14.96 9.03 5.81
N ILE A 109 -13.73 8.73 6.21
CA ILE A 109 -12.55 8.75 5.33
C ILE A 109 -12.68 7.77 4.16
N ARG A 110 -13.15 6.55 4.46
CA ARG A 110 -13.38 5.52 3.44
C ARG A 110 -14.34 5.94 2.30
N ASP A 111 -15.22 6.91 2.53
CA ASP A 111 -16.23 7.27 1.54
C ASP A 111 -15.64 8.11 0.40
N PHE A 112 -14.46 8.72 0.60
CA PHE A 112 -13.85 9.62 -0.38
C PHE A 112 -12.34 9.44 -0.59
N PHE A 113 -11.62 8.77 0.30
CA PHE A 113 -10.15 8.68 0.24
C PHE A 113 -9.69 7.27 -0.19
N ARG A 114 -8.97 7.18 -1.31
CA ARG A 114 -8.40 5.92 -1.82
C ARG A 114 -6.87 5.90 -1.62
N PRO A 115 -6.34 5.12 -0.65
CA PRO A 115 -4.94 5.16 -0.28
C PRO A 115 -4.05 4.39 -1.27
N MET A 116 -3.18 5.07 -2.00
CA MET A 116 -2.11 4.48 -2.81
C MET A 116 -0.86 4.29 -1.94
N LEU A 117 -0.46 3.04 -1.69
CA LEU A 117 0.66 2.69 -0.81
C LEU A 117 1.95 2.51 -1.61
N PHE A 118 2.69 3.59 -1.82
CA PHE A 118 4.07 3.48 -2.27
C PHE A 118 4.98 3.00 -1.15
N THR A 119 5.75 1.94 -1.40
CA THR A 119 6.75 1.39 -0.47
C THR A 119 7.97 2.29 -0.33
N ASN A 120 8.36 2.92 -1.44
CA ASN A 120 9.37 3.95 -1.57
C ASN A 120 8.99 4.92 -2.69
N THR A 121 9.62 6.09 -2.74
CA THR A 121 9.55 7.04 -3.85
C THR A 121 10.97 7.54 -4.18
N PRO A 122 11.20 8.27 -5.28
CA PRO A 122 12.50 8.90 -5.55
C PRO A 122 12.98 9.84 -4.44
N ASP A 123 12.08 10.31 -3.58
CA ASP A 123 12.34 11.27 -2.49
C ASP A 123 12.28 10.62 -1.10
N ILE A 124 11.78 9.38 -0.99
CA ILE A 124 11.52 8.69 0.29
C ILE A 124 12.12 7.29 0.27
N LEU A 125 13.26 7.15 0.93
CA LEU A 125 13.87 5.91 1.39
C LEU A 125 13.69 5.81 2.91
N SER A 126 12.67 5.07 3.35
CA SER A 126 12.34 4.96 4.77
C SER A 126 13.52 4.40 5.59
N PRO A 127 13.85 4.96 6.77
CA PRO A 127 14.99 4.51 7.58
C PRO A 127 14.95 3.02 7.97
N ILE A 128 13.76 2.41 8.02
CA ILE A 128 13.62 0.98 8.29
C ILE A 128 14.23 0.11 7.18
N LEU A 129 14.15 0.56 5.92
CA LEU A 129 14.71 -0.14 4.77
C LEU A 129 16.24 -0.13 4.82
N VAL A 130 16.82 1.03 5.13
CA VAL A 130 18.27 1.23 5.30
C VAL A 130 18.81 0.36 6.45
N ARG A 131 18.13 0.40 7.61
CA ARG A 131 18.63 -0.25 8.83
C ARG A 131 18.49 -1.77 8.81
N LEU A 132 17.37 -2.27 8.29
CA LEU A 132 17.02 -3.70 8.39
C LEU A 132 17.19 -4.46 7.08
N GLY A 133 17.47 -3.78 5.97
CA GLY A 133 17.77 -4.40 4.68
C GLY A 133 16.65 -5.31 4.18
N ARG A 134 17.03 -6.40 3.52
CA ARG A 134 16.12 -7.31 2.80
C ARG A 134 14.82 -7.69 3.55
N PRO A 135 14.85 -8.12 4.82
CA PRO A 135 13.62 -8.42 5.56
C PRO A 135 12.64 -7.24 5.62
N ALA A 136 13.12 -6.00 5.80
CA ALA A 136 12.25 -4.83 5.79
C ALA A 136 11.67 -4.55 4.40
N PHE A 137 12.45 -4.64 3.32
CA PHE A 137 11.91 -4.53 1.96
C PHE A 137 10.77 -5.54 1.72
N MET A 138 10.96 -6.80 2.11
CA MET A 138 9.92 -7.83 2.01
C MET A 138 8.70 -7.50 2.88
N ALA A 139 8.89 -7.09 4.14
CA ALA A 139 7.79 -6.75 5.04
C ALA A 139 6.98 -5.54 4.52
N ARG A 140 7.65 -4.51 4.01
CA ARG A 140 7.01 -3.32 3.44
C ARG A 140 6.27 -3.63 2.15
N ALA A 141 6.83 -4.47 1.28
CA ALA A 141 6.14 -4.95 0.08
C ALA A 141 4.88 -5.73 0.43
N PHE A 142 4.98 -6.67 1.37
CA PHE A 142 3.84 -7.44 1.86
C PHE A 142 2.74 -6.51 2.38
N LEU A 143 3.07 -5.65 3.36
CA LEU A 143 2.13 -4.69 3.95
C LEU A 143 1.44 -3.81 2.90
N ALA A 144 2.20 -3.22 1.97
CA ALA A 144 1.63 -2.37 0.93
C ALA A 144 0.66 -3.15 0.02
N ALA A 145 1.06 -4.36 -0.38
CA ALA A 145 0.30 -5.23 -1.27
C ALA A 145 -0.97 -5.82 -0.65
N THR A 146 -1.05 -5.92 0.68
CA THR A 146 -2.19 -6.59 1.36
C THR A 146 -3.05 -5.65 2.20
N LEU A 147 -2.57 -4.45 2.57
CA LEU A 147 -3.37 -3.45 3.29
C LEU A 147 -4.18 -2.55 2.36
N SER A 148 -3.76 -2.34 1.11
CA SER A 148 -4.49 -1.55 0.13
C SER A 148 -4.63 -2.25 -1.22
N PRO A 149 -5.76 -2.07 -1.93
CA PRO A 149 -5.89 -2.48 -3.33
C PRO A 149 -5.05 -1.62 -4.28
N LEU A 150 -4.45 -0.53 -3.81
CA LEU A 150 -3.59 0.36 -4.59
C LEU A 150 -2.21 0.41 -3.93
N TRP A 151 -1.18 -0.09 -4.61
CA TRP A 151 0.19 -0.07 -4.10
C TRP A 151 1.19 0.17 -5.22
N GLY A 152 2.36 0.70 -4.85
CA GLY A 152 3.42 1.05 -5.79
C GLY A 152 4.81 0.85 -5.21
N LEU A 153 5.78 0.81 -6.11
CA LEU A 153 7.21 0.81 -5.83
C LEU A 153 7.91 1.71 -6.84
N TYR A 154 9.03 2.28 -6.42
CA TYR A 154 9.96 2.98 -7.29
C TYR A 154 11.14 2.05 -7.60
N SER A 155 11.53 2.00 -8.88
CA SER A 155 12.54 1.07 -9.41
C SER A 155 13.84 1.12 -8.63
N GLY A 156 14.39 -0.05 -8.33
CA GLY A 156 15.53 -0.23 -7.42
C GLY A 156 15.10 -0.85 -6.09
N PHE A 157 13.82 -0.74 -5.72
CA PHE A 157 13.25 -1.39 -4.54
C PHE A 157 13.38 -2.92 -4.60
N GLU A 158 13.13 -3.50 -5.78
CA GLU A 158 13.20 -4.94 -6.01
C GLU A 158 14.61 -5.52 -5.86
N ASP A 159 15.62 -4.68 -6.09
CA ASP A 159 17.05 -4.98 -6.00
C ASP A 159 17.66 -4.51 -4.67
N LEU A 160 16.82 -4.06 -3.73
CA LEU A 160 17.18 -3.65 -2.37
C LEU A 160 18.11 -2.43 -2.30
N GLU A 161 17.96 -1.47 -3.22
CA GLU A 161 18.67 -0.19 -3.16
C GLU A 161 18.32 0.56 -1.86
N GLY A 162 19.23 0.53 -0.89
CA GLY A 162 19.00 0.96 0.49
C GLY A 162 20.05 1.92 1.05
N GLU A 163 20.87 2.54 0.19
CA GLU A 163 21.87 3.51 0.62
C GLU A 163 21.27 4.93 0.64
N ALA A 164 21.21 5.52 1.84
CA ALA A 164 20.72 6.88 2.04
C ALA A 164 21.88 7.88 2.22
N VAL A 165 21.62 9.14 1.86
CA VAL A 165 22.44 10.24 2.37
C VAL A 165 22.32 10.27 3.90
N PRO A 166 23.42 10.29 4.67
CA PRO A 166 23.36 10.20 6.12
C PRO A 166 22.45 11.26 6.75
N GLY A 167 21.50 10.81 7.59
CA GLY A 167 20.56 11.68 8.30
C GLY A 167 19.37 12.16 7.48
N THR A 168 19.16 11.66 6.27
CA THR A 168 18.01 11.99 5.42
C THR A 168 17.27 10.73 4.95
N GLU A 169 16.14 10.92 4.26
CA GLU A 169 15.40 9.86 3.55
C GLU A 169 15.74 9.86 2.05
N GLU A 170 16.78 10.58 1.62
CA GLU A 170 17.18 10.68 0.22
C GLU A 170 18.15 9.56 -0.16
N TYR A 171 17.99 8.99 -1.36
CA TYR A 171 18.95 8.03 -1.91
C TYR A 171 20.32 8.69 -2.14
N ALA A 172 21.39 8.02 -1.73
CA ALA A 172 22.77 8.53 -1.87
C ALA A 172 23.14 8.82 -3.34
N ASP A 173 22.78 7.91 -4.24
CA ASP A 173 22.97 8.04 -5.69
C ASP A 173 21.64 8.28 -6.43
N SER A 174 20.90 9.31 -5.98
CA SER A 174 19.55 9.58 -6.48
C SER A 174 19.48 9.78 -8.00
N GLU A 175 18.63 8.97 -8.66
CA GLU A 175 18.33 9.06 -10.10
C GLU A 175 17.74 10.42 -10.49
N LYS A 176 17.24 11.20 -9.53
CA LYS A 176 16.76 12.57 -9.75
C LYS A 176 17.86 13.49 -10.34
N TYR A 177 19.13 13.17 -10.10
CA TYR A 177 20.26 14.01 -10.47
C TYR A 177 21.27 13.33 -11.40
N ARG A 178 21.11 12.03 -11.67
CA ARG A 178 22.00 11.24 -12.52
C ARG A 178 21.29 10.05 -13.15
N VAL A 179 21.82 9.55 -14.26
CA VAL A 179 21.34 8.28 -14.82
C VAL A 179 21.85 7.12 -13.96
N VAL A 180 20.92 6.23 -13.56
CA VAL A 180 21.22 5.01 -12.79
C VAL A 180 20.83 3.79 -13.64
N PRO A 181 21.80 3.15 -14.33
CA PRO A 181 21.49 2.03 -15.22
C PRO A 181 21.24 0.73 -14.43
N ARG A 182 20.03 0.18 -14.53
CA ARG A 182 19.60 -1.07 -13.84
C ARG A 182 19.47 -2.28 -14.79
N GLY A 183 20.41 -2.41 -15.73
CA GLY A 183 20.36 -3.42 -16.81
C GLY A 183 21.20 -4.68 -16.59
N GLY A 184 21.91 -4.79 -15.47
CA GLY A 184 22.74 -5.95 -15.15
C GLY A 184 21.95 -7.14 -14.60
N PRO A 185 22.62 -8.28 -14.32
CA PRO A 185 22.02 -9.38 -13.56
C PRO A 185 21.45 -8.87 -12.24
N ALA A 186 20.26 -9.34 -11.87
CA ALA A 186 19.68 -9.00 -10.58
C ALA A 186 20.56 -9.52 -9.44
N PRO A 187 20.68 -8.79 -8.32
CA PRO A 187 21.38 -9.29 -7.14
C PRO A 187 20.79 -10.62 -6.68
N PRO A 188 21.57 -11.63 -6.24
CA PRO A 188 21.03 -12.92 -5.79
C PRO A 188 19.94 -12.83 -4.73
N GLU A 189 20.02 -11.80 -3.88
CA GLU A 189 19.12 -11.52 -2.77
C GLU A 189 17.86 -10.71 -3.15
N ASN A 190 17.72 -10.32 -4.42
CA ASN A 190 16.59 -9.52 -4.90
C ASN A 190 15.23 -10.14 -4.52
N ILE A 191 14.19 -9.31 -4.51
CA ILE A 191 12.84 -9.70 -4.11
C ILE A 191 11.84 -9.65 -5.27
N ARG A 192 12.31 -9.70 -6.52
CA ARG A 192 11.45 -9.64 -7.73
C ARG A 192 10.41 -10.76 -7.75
N ASN A 193 10.82 -12.00 -7.45
CA ASN A 193 9.89 -13.15 -7.38
C ASN A 193 8.87 -13.00 -6.25
N PHE A 194 9.27 -12.40 -5.12
CA PHE A 194 8.35 -12.12 -4.02
C PHE A 194 7.31 -11.06 -4.43
N ILE A 195 7.73 -9.97 -5.07
CA ILE A 195 6.84 -8.94 -5.63
C ILE A 195 5.90 -9.53 -6.68
N GLN A 196 6.39 -10.40 -7.56
CA GLN A 196 5.58 -11.12 -8.53
C GLN A 196 4.51 -11.95 -7.81
N ARG A 197 4.89 -12.75 -6.81
CA ARG A 197 3.95 -13.58 -6.04
C ARG A 197 2.88 -12.74 -5.34
N LEU A 198 3.24 -11.61 -4.75
CA LEU A 198 2.26 -10.68 -4.15
C LEU A 198 1.25 -10.17 -5.19
N ASN A 199 1.71 -9.83 -6.40
CA ASN A 199 0.81 -9.39 -7.47
C ASN A 199 -0.08 -10.52 -8.01
N GLU A 200 0.42 -11.74 -8.10
CA GLU A 200 -0.40 -12.92 -8.42
C GLU A 200 -1.49 -13.13 -7.38
N LEU A 201 -1.11 -13.14 -6.09
CA LEU A 201 -2.06 -13.30 -4.98
C LEU A 201 -3.15 -12.23 -5.00
N ARG A 202 -2.81 -10.97 -5.28
CA ARG A 202 -3.81 -9.90 -5.39
C ARG A 202 -4.79 -10.09 -6.54
N ARG A 203 -4.38 -10.73 -7.64
CA ARG A 203 -5.27 -11.09 -8.75
C ARG A 203 -6.12 -12.31 -8.43
N GLU A 204 -5.55 -13.29 -7.72
CA GLU A 204 -6.22 -14.52 -7.28
C GLU A 204 -7.29 -14.26 -6.21
N HIS A 205 -7.08 -13.27 -5.33
CA HIS A 205 -7.87 -13.07 -4.12
C HIS A 205 -8.65 -11.74 -4.14
N PRO A 206 -9.96 -11.74 -4.45
CA PRO A 206 -10.81 -10.54 -4.42
C PRO A 206 -10.81 -9.80 -3.08
N SER A 207 -10.53 -10.48 -1.97
CA SER A 207 -10.37 -9.86 -0.63
C SER A 207 -9.25 -8.81 -0.56
N LEU A 208 -8.27 -8.87 -1.47
CA LEU A 208 -7.18 -7.90 -1.57
C LEU A 208 -7.48 -6.74 -2.53
N GLN A 209 -8.63 -6.76 -3.22
CA GLN A 209 -9.01 -5.78 -4.25
C GLN A 209 -9.99 -4.71 -3.72
N HIS A 210 -10.40 -4.80 -2.46
CA HIS A 210 -11.27 -3.82 -1.82
C HIS A 210 -10.54 -3.02 -0.73
N PRO A 211 -10.69 -1.69 -0.64
CA PRO A 211 -9.90 -0.90 0.30
C PRO A 211 -10.32 -1.04 1.77
N TYR A 212 -11.57 -1.41 2.07
CA TYR A 212 -12.12 -1.29 3.44
C TYR A 212 -12.53 -2.61 4.10
N HIS A 213 -12.37 -3.74 3.40
CA HIS A 213 -12.59 -5.06 3.98
C HIS A 213 -11.35 -5.50 4.75
N LEU A 214 -11.12 -4.83 5.87
CA LEU A 214 -9.96 -4.96 6.73
C LEU A 214 -10.42 -4.98 8.19
N ARG A 215 -9.94 -5.95 8.96
CA ARG A 215 -10.11 -5.97 10.43
C ARG A 215 -8.82 -6.43 11.09
N PHE A 216 -8.26 -5.61 11.96
CA PHE A 216 -7.11 -6.00 12.76
C PHE A 216 -7.49 -7.05 13.81
N LEU A 217 -6.65 -8.07 13.95
CA LEU A 217 -6.86 -9.19 14.86
C LEU A 217 -5.95 -9.02 16.10
N PRO A 218 -6.43 -9.36 17.31
CA PRO A 218 -5.59 -9.35 18.49
C PRO A 218 -4.44 -10.35 18.35
N VAL A 219 -3.25 -9.95 18.78
CA VAL A 219 -2.09 -10.84 18.91
C VAL A 219 -1.59 -10.82 20.34
N GLU A 220 -1.54 -11.98 20.98
CA GLU A 220 -0.90 -12.14 22.28
C GLU A 220 0.59 -12.40 22.05
N GLY A 221 1.38 -11.33 22.12
CA GLY A 221 2.81 -11.36 21.85
C GLY A 221 3.24 -10.02 21.23
N PRO A 222 4.41 -9.48 21.59
CA PRO A 222 4.82 -8.18 21.10
C PRO A 222 5.27 -8.23 19.64
N GLY A 223 5.00 -7.17 18.89
CA GLY A 223 5.69 -6.88 17.63
C GLY A 223 5.19 -7.62 16.38
N LEU A 224 4.13 -8.43 16.47
CA LEU A 224 3.43 -8.96 15.31
C LEU A 224 2.18 -8.11 15.01
N LEU A 225 1.86 -8.00 13.72
CA LEU A 225 0.62 -7.42 13.23
C LEU A 225 -0.19 -8.52 12.55
N ALA A 226 -1.47 -8.67 12.90
CA ALA A 226 -2.38 -9.59 12.24
C ALA A 226 -3.66 -8.87 11.81
N TYR A 227 -4.18 -9.21 10.64
CA TYR A 227 -5.44 -8.69 10.14
C TYR A 227 -6.11 -9.65 9.18
N GLU A 228 -7.44 -9.55 9.14
CA GLU A 228 -8.30 -10.26 8.22
C GLU A 228 -8.66 -9.39 7.01
N ARG A 229 -8.81 -10.04 5.86
CA ARG A 229 -9.32 -9.50 4.61
C ARG A 229 -10.44 -10.39 4.09
N TRP A 230 -11.50 -9.80 3.55
CA TRP A 230 -12.62 -10.57 2.98
C TRP A 230 -13.16 -9.96 1.67
N SER A 231 -13.65 -10.79 0.77
CA SER A 231 -14.36 -10.36 -0.44
C SER A 231 -15.79 -9.91 -0.12
N SER A 232 -16.42 -9.16 -1.02
CA SER A 232 -17.79 -8.63 -0.83
C SER A 232 -18.85 -9.73 -0.72
N ASP A 233 -18.63 -10.88 -1.36
CA ASP A 233 -19.47 -12.08 -1.26
C ASP A 233 -19.12 -12.96 -0.04
N GLY A 234 -18.02 -12.68 0.66
CA GLY A 234 -17.56 -13.44 1.82
C GLY A 234 -16.86 -14.77 1.50
N GLU A 235 -16.70 -15.13 0.22
CA GLU A 235 -16.17 -16.42 -0.23
C GLU A 235 -14.64 -16.51 -0.15
N ASP A 236 -13.96 -15.39 -0.34
CA ASP A 236 -12.51 -15.27 -0.17
C ASP A 236 -12.22 -14.56 1.16
N ARG A 237 -11.63 -15.30 2.11
CA ARG A 237 -11.19 -14.77 3.40
C ARG A 237 -9.75 -15.15 3.67
N LEU A 238 -8.96 -14.14 4.03
CA LEU A 238 -7.54 -14.27 4.32
C LEU A 238 -7.21 -13.73 5.71
N VAL A 239 -6.24 -14.36 6.36
CA VAL A 239 -5.59 -13.85 7.57
C VAL A 239 -4.13 -13.59 7.24
N ALA A 240 -3.75 -12.32 7.26
CA ALA A 240 -2.37 -11.90 7.14
C ALA A 240 -1.75 -11.79 8.53
N VAL A 241 -0.53 -12.30 8.69
CA VAL A 241 0.29 -12.13 9.89
C VAL A 241 1.68 -11.68 9.44
N VAL A 242 2.20 -10.60 9.99
CA VAL A 242 3.45 -9.99 9.54
C VAL A 242 4.26 -9.47 10.72
N ASN A 243 5.59 -9.56 10.60
CA ASN A 243 6.54 -8.88 11.46
C ASN A 243 6.91 -7.54 10.78
N PRO A 244 6.24 -6.40 11.12
CA PRO A 244 6.43 -5.14 10.41
C PRO A 244 7.78 -4.48 10.71
N VAL A 245 8.43 -4.86 11.82
CA VAL A 245 9.79 -4.43 12.18
C VAL A 245 10.66 -5.69 12.32
N PRO A 246 11.12 -6.27 11.19
CA PRO A 246 11.76 -7.58 11.16
C PRO A 246 13.23 -7.54 11.62
N ASP A 247 13.45 -7.07 12.86
CA ASP A 247 14.77 -6.96 13.49
C ASP A 247 15.23 -8.25 14.18
N ARG A 248 14.27 -9.08 14.60
CA ARG A 248 14.49 -10.38 15.24
C ARG A 248 13.24 -11.25 15.12
N VAL A 249 13.37 -12.51 15.55
CA VAL A 249 12.26 -13.46 15.63
C VAL A 249 11.12 -12.88 16.49
N ARG A 250 9.90 -13.04 15.99
CA ARG A 250 8.67 -12.71 16.72
C ARG A 250 7.73 -13.90 16.71
N GLU A 251 7.07 -14.13 17.82
CA GLU A 251 6.08 -15.19 17.98
C GLU A 251 4.95 -14.70 18.88
N GLY A 252 3.78 -15.33 18.73
CA GLY A 252 2.62 -14.99 19.52
C GLY A 252 1.42 -15.85 19.17
N MET A 253 0.31 -15.60 19.86
CA MET A 253 -0.97 -16.23 19.57
C MET A 253 -1.89 -15.25 18.85
N VAL A 254 -2.25 -15.54 17.60
CA VAL A 254 -3.24 -14.76 16.86
C VAL A 254 -4.63 -15.21 17.27
N ARG A 255 -5.49 -14.26 17.62
CA ARG A 255 -6.89 -14.51 17.93
C ARG A 255 -7.75 -14.22 16.69
N LEU A 256 -8.32 -15.27 16.11
CA LEU A 256 -9.26 -15.19 15.01
C LEU A 256 -10.56 -14.50 15.44
N SER A 257 -11.19 -13.85 14.46
CA SER A 257 -12.54 -13.32 14.60
C SER A 257 -13.58 -14.45 14.65
N GLU A 258 -14.80 -14.09 15.02
CA GLU A 258 -15.95 -15.01 15.07
C GLU A 258 -16.39 -15.54 13.69
N ASP A 259 -15.92 -14.91 12.61
CA ASP A 259 -16.18 -15.35 11.24
C ASP A 259 -15.38 -16.60 10.84
N PHE A 260 -14.36 -16.96 11.62
CA PHE A 260 -13.55 -18.15 11.39
C PHE A 260 -13.98 -19.32 12.27
N PRO A 261 -13.64 -20.57 11.90
CA PRO A 261 -13.83 -21.72 12.76
C PRO A 261 -13.22 -21.48 14.15
N SER A 262 -14.09 -21.38 15.15
CA SER A 262 -13.71 -21.17 16.55
C SER A 262 -14.10 -22.35 17.46
N GLY A 263 -14.78 -23.36 16.90
CA GLY A 263 -15.12 -24.59 17.60
C GLY A 263 -13.88 -25.45 17.93
N GLY A 264 -14.11 -26.53 18.69
CA GLY A 264 -13.03 -27.42 19.12
C GLY A 264 -12.44 -28.32 18.04
N ALA A 265 -13.03 -28.38 16.84
CA ALA A 265 -12.52 -29.23 15.76
C ALA A 265 -11.32 -28.54 15.06
N PRO A 266 -10.22 -29.29 14.78
CA PRO A 266 -9.12 -28.76 13.97
C PRO A 266 -9.54 -28.50 12.51
N PHE A 267 -8.92 -27.51 11.88
CA PHE A 267 -9.18 -27.11 10.50
C PHE A 267 -7.87 -26.76 9.76
N PRO A 268 -7.79 -27.03 8.44
CA PRO A 268 -6.60 -26.71 7.67
C PRO A 268 -6.53 -25.21 7.36
N VAL A 269 -5.32 -24.66 7.42
CA VAL A 269 -5.00 -23.32 6.94
C VAL A 269 -3.83 -23.41 5.97
N GLU A 270 -3.97 -22.76 4.83
CA GLU A 270 -2.96 -22.80 3.77
C GLU A 270 -2.27 -21.43 3.68
N ASP A 271 -0.96 -21.38 3.84
CA ASP A 271 -0.19 -20.16 3.62
C ASP A 271 0.01 -19.94 2.12
N ARG A 272 -0.67 -18.93 1.57
CA ARG A 272 -0.68 -18.65 0.14
C ARG A 272 0.66 -18.10 -0.37
N LEU A 273 1.54 -17.65 0.52
CA LEU A 273 2.91 -17.27 0.15
C LEU A 273 3.78 -18.49 -0.17
N THR A 274 3.65 -19.57 0.59
CA THR A 274 4.57 -20.73 0.56
C THR A 274 3.93 -22.03 0.04
N GLY A 275 2.60 -22.13 0.08
CA GLY A 275 1.84 -23.35 -0.20
C GLY A 275 1.77 -24.33 0.98
N GLU A 276 2.42 -24.02 2.11
CA GLU A 276 2.40 -24.88 3.29
C GLU A 276 0.99 -24.96 3.89
N VAL A 277 0.60 -26.15 4.32
CA VAL A 277 -0.67 -26.39 5.01
C VAL A 277 -0.41 -26.73 6.47
N TRP A 278 -1.08 -26.00 7.35
CA TRP A 278 -1.02 -26.17 8.79
C TRP A 278 -2.41 -26.56 9.32
N THR A 279 -2.45 -27.11 10.53
CA THR A 279 -3.69 -27.42 11.23
C THR A 279 -3.86 -26.47 12.40
N TRP A 280 -4.90 -25.65 12.37
CA TRP A 280 -5.30 -24.76 13.45
C TRP A 280 -6.50 -25.33 14.19
N GLN A 281 -6.71 -24.90 15.43
CA GLN A 281 -7.82 -25.37 16.26
C GLN A 281 -8.32 -24.25 17.17
N GLY A 282 -9.63 -24.02 17.14
CA GLY A 282 -10.25 -22.93 17.86
C GLY A 282 -9.77 -21.55 17.40
N ALA A 283 -10.09 -20.53 18.21
CA ALA A 283 -9.87 -19.14 17.85
C ALA A 283 -8.43 -18.64 18.09
N ARG A 284 -7.56 -19.39 18.77
CA ARG A 284 -6.26 -18.90 19.25
C ARG A 284 -5.13 -19.79 18.74
N ASN A 285 -4.31 -19.28 17.82
CA ASN A 285 -3.34 -20.08 17.09
C ASN A 285 -1.94 -19.48 17.14
N TYR A 286 -0.93 -20.32 17.38
CA TYR A 286 0.46 -19.91 17.48
C TYR A 286 1.04 -19.59 16.10
N VAL A 287 1.86 -18.54 16.04
CA VAL A 287 2.62 -18.13 14.87
C VAL A 287 4.04 -17.73 15.28
N ARG A 288 5.00 -17.99 14.40
CA ARG A 288 6.40 -17.58 14.55
C ARG A 288 6.93 -17.08 13.21
N LEU A 289 7.54 -15.90 13.21
CA LEU A 289 8.17 -15.29 12.05
C LEU A 289 9.64 -14.98 12.35
N ASP A 290 10.53 -15.63 11.61
CA ASP A 290 11.97 -15.42 11.64
C ASP A 290 12.39 -14.59 10.43
N PRO A 291 12.86 -13.34 10.60
CA PRO A 291 13.26 -12.48 9.48
C PRO A 291 14.27 -13.10 8.51
N SER A 292 15.07 -14.07 8.94
CA SER A 292 16.01 -14.79 8.07
C SER A 292 15.34 -15.81 7.14
N GLU A 293 14.14 -16.28 7.51
CA GLU A 293 13.38 -17.29 6.77
C GLU A 293 12.14 -16.67 6.09
N ARG A 294 11.29 -15.97 6.86
CA ARG A 294 10.03 -15.38 6.41
C ARG A 294 9.58 -14.21 7.29
N VAL A 295 9.04 -13.17 6.66
CA VAL A 295 8.58 -11.95 7.34
C VAL A 295 7.06 -11.89 7.52
N ALA A 296 6.31 -12.79 6.86
CA ALA A 296 4.86 -12.81 6.90
C ALA A 296 4.29 -14.19 6.53
N HIS A 297 3.01 -14.37 6.86
CA HIS A 297 2.12 -15.40 6.36
C HIS A 297 0.87 -14.75 5.75
N LEU A 298 0.30 -15.38 4.72
CA LEU A 298 -1.01 -15.03 4.19
C LEU A 298 -1.89 -16.27 4.15
N PHE A 299 -2.57 -16.56 5.24
CA PHE A 299 -3.37 -17.77 5.38
C PHE A 299 -4.72 -17.63 4.70
N ARG A 300 -5.06 -18.61 3.86
CA ARG A 300 -6.45 -18.86 3.46
C ARG A 300 -7.06 -19.87 4.42
N ILE A 301 -8.17 -19.49 5.04
CA ILE A 301 -8.93 -20.35 5.95
C ILE A 301 -10.25 -20.69 5.25
N ARG A 302 -10.49 -21.98 4.99
CA ARG A 302 -11.75 -22.42 4.39
C ARG A 302 -12.82 -22.48 5.48
N ALA A 303 -13.93 -21.79 5.29
CA ALA A 303 -15.08 -21.89 6.18
C ALA A 303 -15.64 -23.33 6.19
N PRO A 304 -16.17 -23.85 7.31
CA PRO A 304 -16.75 -25.18 7.36
C PRO A 304 -18.03 -25.18 6.52
N GLY A 305 -18.04 -25.89 5.40
CA GLY A 305 -19.21 -26.02 4.52
C GLY A 305 -18.96 -25.69 3.04
N HIS A 306 -17.87 -24.98 2.72
CA HIS A 306 -17.53 -24.69 1.33
C HIS A 306 -16.74 -25.87 0.70
N ARG A 307 -17.46 -26.82 0.10
CA ARG A 307 -16.85 -27.81 -0.80
C ARG A 307 -16.44 -27.08 -2.08
N SER A 308 -15.18 -27.21 -2.48
CA SER A 308 -14.76 -26.79 -3.82
C SER A 308 -15.64 -27.50 -4.87
N PRO A 309 -16.14 -26.80 -5.90
CA PRO A 309 -16.72 -27.51 -7.04
C PRO A 309 -15.64 -28.41 -7.68
N PRO A 310 -16.06 -29.56 -8.25
CA PRO A 310 -15.16 -30.59 -8.76
C PRO A 310 -14.23 -30.12 -9.87
#